data_AF-A0A2E7BN61-F1
#
_entry.id   AF-A0A2E7BN61-F1
#
_cell.length_a   1.000
_cell.length_b   1.000
_cell.length_c   1.000
_cell.angle_alpha   90.00
_cell.angle_beta   90.00
_cell.angle_gamma   90.00
#
_symmetry.space_group_name_H-M   'P 1'
#
loop_
_entity.id
_entity.type
_entity.pdbx_description
1 polymer ?
#
loop_
_entity_poly.entity_id
_entity_poly.type
_entity_poly.pdbx_seq_one_letter_code
_entity_poly.pdbx_strand_id
1 'polypeptide(L)'
;MSGLHSEYHVRLKRWAALWSLPGLEDRVSVTFSRRFRSSLGRCAPSSGEVRLAAFLQDGPRALLIEALCHEAAHAAVYELHGHGPKPHGPEWRVLMQSAGTTPEPVFQPHCLKT
;
A
#
# COMPACT_ATOMS: atom_id res chain seq x y z
N MET A 1 -4.95 4.21 -21.35
CA MET A 1 -4.66 4.55 -19.93
C MET A 1 -5.60 3.85 -18.93
N SER A 2 -6.55 3.03 -19.36
CA SER A 2 -7.57 2.37 -18.51
C SER A 2 -7.14 1.05 -17.84
N GLY A 3 -6.12 0.35 -18.36
CA GLY A 3 -5.73 -0.97 -17.85
C GLY A 3 -5.10 -0.97 -16.44
N LEU A 4 -4.30 0.04 -16.10
CA LEU A 4 -3.59 0.11 -14.82
C LEU A 4 -4.54 0.32 -13.63
N HIS A 5 -5.57 1.17 -13.80
CA HIS A 5 -6.59 1.38 -12.77
C HIS A 5 -7.35 0.09 -12.47
N SER A 6 -7.69 -0.67 -13.51
CA SER A 6 -8.36 -1.97 -13.35
C SER A 6 -7.49 -2.97 -12.58
N GLU A 7 -6.18 -2.99 -12.82
CA GLU A 7 -5.28 -3.92 -12.13
C GLU A 7 -5.13 -3.57 -10.64
N TYR A 8 -4.99 -2.29 -10.30
CA TYR A 8 -4.90 -1.86 -8.90
C TYR A 8 -6.19 -2.18 -8.14
N HIS A 9 -7.34 -1.90 -8.74
CA HIS A 9 -8.62 -2.22 -8.14
C HIS A 9 -8.77 -3.73 -7.88
N VAL A 10 -8.40 -4.59 -8.84
CA VAL A 10 -8.43 -6.05 -8.65
C VAL A 10 -7.50 -6.50 -7.52
N ARG A 11 -6.30 -5.90 -7.41
CA ARG A 11 -5.35 -6.21 -6.33
C ARG A 11 -5.87 -5.76 -4.97
N LEU A 12 -6.33 -4.51 -4.88
CA LEU A 12 -6.93 -3.94 -3.67
C LEU A 12 -8.10 -4.79 -3.20
N LYS A 13 -9.00 -5.19 -4.10
CA LYS A 13 -10.15 -6.05 -3.79
C LYS A 13 -9.73 -7.42 -3.25
N ARG A 14 -8.66 -8.01 -3.81
CA ARG A 14 -8.12 -9.28 -3.31
C ARG A 14 -7.54 -9.12 -1.90
N TRP A 15 -6.75 -8.09 -1.66
CA TRP A 15 -6.17 -7.84 -0.34
C TRP A 15 -7.24 -7.46 0.68
N ALA A 16 -8.21 -6.65 0.30
CA ALA A 16 -9.40 -6.34 1.10
C ALA A 16 -10.10 -7.60 1.60
N ALA A 17 -10.30 -8.59 0.72
CA ALA A 17 -10.87 -9.88 1.10
C ALA A 17 -9.98 -10.66 2.07
N LEU A 18 -8.66 -10.70 1.84
CA LEU A 18 -7.69 -11.37 2.73
C LEU A 18 -7.62 -10.70 4.11
N TRP A 19 -7.78 -9.38 4.16
CA TRP A 19 -7.71 -8.58 5.38
C TRP A 19 -9.06 -8.44 6.08
N SER A 20 -10.09 -9.17 5.63
CA SER A 20 -11.45 -9.11 6.17
C SER A 20 -12.05 -7.69 6.16
N LEU A 21 -11.67 -6.89 5.16
CA LEU A 21 -12.08 -5.49 5.01
C LEU A 21 -12.65 -5.23 3.60
N PRO A 22 -13.76 -5.88 3.21
CA PRO A 22 -14.36 -5.69 1.90
C PRO A 22 -14.74 -4.21 1.65
N GLY A 23 -14.61 -3.77 0.40
CA GLY A 23 -14.88 -2.39 -0.01
C GLY A 23 -13.74 -1.41 0.26
N LEU A 24 -12.59 -1.87 0.79
CA LEU A 24 -11.39 -1.05 0.91
C LEU A 24 -10.94 -0.53 -0.47
N GLU A 25 -11.14 -1.30 -1.53
CA GLU A 25 -10.82 -0.93 -2.90
C GLU A 25 -11.55 0.32 -3.41
N ASP A 26 -12.67 0.68 -2.79
CA ASP A 26 -13.45 1.88 -3.11
C ASP A 26 -13.09 3.06 -2.19
N ARG A 27 -12.45 2.79 -1.05
CA ARG A 27 -12.00 3.81 -0.08
C ARG A 27 -10.55 4.23 -0.31
N VAL A 28 -9.76 3.40 -0.98
CA VAL A 28 -8.37 3.70 -1.34
C VAL A 28 -8.31 4.35 -2.71
N SER A 29 -7.75 5.55 -2.76
CA SER A 29 -7.40 6.22 -4.02
C SER A 29 -5.90 6.06 -4.30
N VAL A 30 -5.54 5.74 -5.55
CA VAL A 30 -4.15 5.53 -5.96
C VAL A 30 -3.72 6.62 -6.94
N THR A 31 -2.68 7.35 -6.59
CA THR A 31 -2.09 8.41 -7.43
C THR A 31 -0.59 8.23 -7.60
N PHE A 32 0.00 8.90 -8.59
CA PHE A 32 1.44 8.88 -8.84
C PHE A 32 2.06 10.26 -8.71
N SER A 33 3.29 10.32 -8.19
CA SER A 33 4.02 11.55 -7.96
C SER A 33 5.46 11.46 -8.44
N ARG A 34 5.87 12.47 -9.21
CA ARG A 34 7.27 12.69 -9.60
C ARG A 34 8.09 13.37 -8.50
N ARG A 35 7.53 13.62 -7.31
CA ARG A 35 8.24 14.31 -6.21
C ARG A 35 8.99 13.36 -5.28
N PHE A 36 8.69 12.07 -5.30
CA PHE A 36 9.45 11.11 -4.50
C PHE A 36 10.88 10.97 -5.04
N ARG A 37 11.83 10.91 -4.12
CA ARG A 37 13.28 10.84 -4.40
C ARG A 37 13.95 9.65 -3.71
N SER A 38 13.45 9.28 -2.55
CA SER A 38 14.00 8.21 -1.71
C SER A 38 12.94 7.20 -1.21
N SER A 39 11.65 7.45 -1.49
CA SER A 39 10.53 6.58 -1.12
C SER A 39 9.81 6.04 -2.35
N LEU A 40 9.21 4.86 -2.20
CA LEU A 40 8.40 4.23 -3.26
C LEU A 40 6.93 4.66 -3.20
N GLY A 41 6.47 5.07 -2.02
CA GLY A 41 5.11 5.55 -1.82
C GLY A 41 4.91 6.23 -0.47
N ARG A 42 3.64 6.58 -0.23
CA ARG A 42 3.10 6.99 1.07
C ARG A 42 1.58 6.79 1.06
N CYS A 43 1.04 6.38 2.20
CA CYS A 43 -0.37 6.44 2.53
C CYS A 43 -0.67 7.64 3.46
N ALA A 44 -1.79 8.33 3.22
CA ALA A 44 -2.46 9.18 4.20
C ALA A 44 -3.67 8.39 4.75
N PRO A 45 -3.52 7.68 5.89
CA PRO A 45 -4.47 6.63 6.26
C PRO A 45 -5.88 7.15 6.54
N SER A 46 -6.02 8.35 7.11
CA SER A 46 -7.32 8.95 7.43
C SER A 46 -8.16 9.33 6.20
N SER A 47 -7.53 9.50 5.03
CA SER A 47 -8.21 9.81 3.77
C SER A 47 -8.18 8.66 2.76
N GLY A 48 -7.52 7.54 3.08
CA GLY A 48 -7.31 6.45 2.14
C GLY A 48 -6.47 6.81 0.92
N GLU A 49 -5.73 7.93 0.94
CA GLU A 49 -4.93 8.35 -0.20
C GLU A 49 -3.59 7.61 -0.23
N VAL A 50 -3.41 6.77 -1.24
CA VAL A 50 -2.14 6.12 -1.56
C VAL A 50 -1.49 6.86 -2.73
N ARG A 51 -0.26 7.31 -2.53
CA ARG A 51 0.54 7.98 -3.55
C ARG A 51 1.84 7.22 -3.76
N LEU A 52 2.10 6.81 -5.00
CA LEU A 52 3.28 6.05 -5.40
C LEU A 52 4.25 6.89 -6.22
N ALA A 53 5.51 6.48 -6.31
CA ALA A 53 6.51 7.12 -7.16
C ALA A 53 6.21 6.88 -8.63
N ALA A 54 6.20 7.95 -9.43
CA ALA A 54 5.84 7.88 -10.84
C ALA A 54 6.74 6.92 -11.65
N PHE A 55 8.02 6.81 -11.29
CA PHE A 55 8.95 5.89 -11.96
C PHE A 55 8.57 4.41 -11.82
N LEU A 56 7.72 4.06 -10.84
CA LEU A 56 7.24 2.68 -10.68
C LEU A 56 6.33 2.26 -11.83
N GLN A 57 5.71 3.21 -12.55
CA GLN A 57 4.84 2.90 -13.69
C GLN A 57 5.60 2.25 -14.85
N ASP A 58 6.87 2.65 -15.02
CA ASP A 58 7.75 2.16 -16.09
C ASP A 58 8.78 1.13 -15.57
N GLY A 59 8.76 0.87 -14.27
CA GLY A 59 9.69 -0.04 -13.59
C GLY A 59 9.20 -1.49 -13.50
N PRO A 60 9.93 -2.34 -12.74
CA PRO A 60 9.52 -3.72 -12.52
C PRO A 60 8.12 -3.81 -11.91
N ARG A 61 7.23 -4.58 -12.54
CA ARG A 61 5.83 -4.69 -12.11
C ARG A 61 5.70 -5.17 -10.65
N ALA A 62 6.55 -6.11 -10.25
CA ALA A 62 6.58 -6.64 -8.89
C ALA A 62 6.81 -5.54 -7.85
N LEU A 63 7.74 -4.61 -8.11
CA LEU A 63 8.06 -3.51 -7.20
C LEU A 63 6.90 -2.53 -7.03
N LEU A 64 6.17 -2.25 -8.12
CA LEU A 64 4.97 -1.42 -8.06
C LEU A 64 3.89 -2.10 -7.21
N ILE A 65 3.62 -3.38 -7.46
CA ILE A 65 2.61 -4.15 -6.71
C ILE A 65 2.97 -4.25 -5.23
N GLU A 66 4.25 -4.45 -4.90
CA GLU A 66 4.74 -4.47 -3.52
C GLU A 66 4.53 -3.12 -2.84
N ALA A 67 4.93 -2.02 -3.48
CA ALA A 67 4.74 -0.67 -2.94
C ALA A 67 3.24 -0.35 -2.75
N LEU A 68 2.39 -0.76 -3.70
CA LEU A 68 0.94 -0.59 -3.57
C LEU A 68 0.38 -1.38 -2.38
N CYS A 69 0.77 -2.65 -2.23
CA CYS A 69 0.35 -3.50 -1.11
C CYS A 69 0.78 -2.88 0.23
N HIS A 70 2.02 -2.41 0.30
CA HIS A 70 2.59 -1.76 1.47
C HIS A 70 1.75 -0.57 1.94
N GLU A 71 1.45 0.35 1.02
CA GLU A 71 0.69 1.55 1.35
C GLU A 71 -0.79 1.25 1.62
N ALA A 72 -1.39 0.31 0.88
CA ALA A 72 -2.76 -0.14 1.13
C ALA A 72 -2.92 -0.82 2.50
N ALA A 73 -1.89 -1.54 2.97
CA ALA A 73 -1.89 -2.13 4.30
C ALA A 73 -1.90 -1.06 5.40
N HIS A 74 -1.28 0.12 5.20
CA HIS A 74 -1.42 1.23 6.15
C HIS A 74 -2.85 1.77 6.22
N ALA A 75 -3.52 1.89 5.06
CA ALA A 75 -4.94 2.29 5.03
C ALA A 75 -5.82 1.24 5.73
N ALA A 76 -5.60 -0.05 5.46
CA ALA A 76 -6.36 -1.14 6.07
C ALA A 76 -6.17 -1.20 7.60
N VAL A 77 -4.94 -1.01 8.10
CA VAL A 77 -4.67 -0.93 9.54
C VAL A 77 -5.45 0.22 10.19
N TYR A 78 -5.47 1.39 9.54
CA TYR A 78 -6.23 2.53 10.05
C TYR A 78 -7.74 2.25 10.06
N GLU A 79 -8.29 1.61 9.03
CA GLU A 79 -9.71 1.25 8.99
C GLU A 79 -10.10 0.24 10.08
N LEU A 80 -9.21 -0.70 10.40
CA LEU A 80 -9.46 -1.75 11.40
C LEU A 80 -9.24 -1.27 12.84
N HIS A 81 -8.30 -0.34 13.06
CA HIS A 81 -7.80 -0.02 14.39
C HIS A 81 -7.80 1.48 14.72
N GLY A 82 -8.13 2.35 13.76
CA GLY A 82 -8.08 3.79 13.92
C GLY A 82 -6.66 4.34 14.12
N HIS A 83 -6.56 5.43 14.87
CA HIS A 83 -5.28 6.01 15.28
C HIS A 83 -4.64 5.18 16.40
N GLY A 84 -3.32 4.93 16.32
CA GLY A 84 -2.58 4.28 17.41
C GLY A 84 -1.60 3.20 16.98
N PRO A 85 -1.92 2.32 16.02
CA PRO A 85 -0.96 1.33 15.53
C PRO A 85 0.33 1.99 15.04
N LYS A 86 1.46 1.38 15.40
CA LYS A 86 2.77 1.87 14.96
C LYS A 86 2.94 1.61 13.46
N PRO A 87 3.60 2.50 12.72
CA PRO A 87 4.04 2.19 11.36
C PRO A 87 4.79 0.85 11.33
N HIS A 88 4.37 -0.05 10.44
CA HIS A 88 4.93 -1.41 10.33
C HIS A 88 4.85 -2.23 11.62
N GLY A 89 3.87 -1.94 12.48
CA GLY A 89 3.57 -2.68 13.70
C GLY A 89 3.04 -4.10 13.45
N PRO A 90 2.74 -4.86 14.52
CA PRO A 90 2.21 -6.22 14.41
C PRO A 90 0.99 -6.32 13.48
N GLU A 91 0.06 -5.38 13.57
CA GLU A 91 -1.17 -5.31 12.76
C GLU A 91 -0.82 -5.25 11.27
N TRP A 92 0.07 -4.33 10.90
CA TRP A 92 0.53 -4.17 9.52
C TRP A 92 1.27 -5.41 9.01
N ARG A 93 2.11 -6.03 9.83
CA ARG A 93 2.87 -7.23 9.44
C ARG A 93 1.94 -8.41 9.14
N VAL A 94 0.87 -8.59 9.92
CA VAL A 94 -0.14 -9.62 9.67
C VAL A 94 -0.81 -9.41 8.31
N LEU A 95 -1.14 -8.16 7.96
CA LEU A 95 -1.73 -7.86 6.65
C LEU A 95 -0.76 -8.18 5.51
N MET A 96 0.51 -7.79 5.62
CA MET A 96 1.50 -8.08 4.59
C MET A 96 1.80 -9.58 4.43
N GLN A 97 1.89 -10.31 5.54
CA GLN A 97 2.07 -11.76 5.52
C GLN A 97 0.90 -12.47 4.83
N SER A 98 -0.34 -12.10 5.15
CA SER A 98 -1.53 -12.67 4.51
C SER A 98 -1.65 -12.30 3.02
N ALA A 99 -1.11 -11.15 2.60
CA ALA A 99 -1.04 -10.76 1.19
C ALA A 99 -0.02 -11.58 0.36
N GLY A 100 0.77 -12.46 1.00
CA GLY A 100 1.82 -13.22 0.34
C GLY A 100 3.06 -12.39 0.00
N THR A 101 3.13 -11.16 0.51
CA THR A 101 4.29 -10.30 0.44
C THR A 101 5.07 -10.48 1.73
N THR A 102 6.05 -11.37 1.74
CA THR A 102 6.95 -11.49 2.89
C THR A 102 7.72 -10.18 3.00
N PRO A 103 7.61 -9.41 4.11
CA PRO A 103 8.53 -8.32 4.33
C PRO A 103 9.90 -8.94 4.61
N GLU A 104 10.76 -9.01 3.59
CA GLU A 104 12.17 -9.33 3.79
C GLU A 104 12.74 -8.33 4.81
N PRO A 105 13.50 -8.77 5.83
CA PRO A 105 14.13 -7.88 6.81
C PRO A 105 15.27 -7.04 6.20
N VAL A 106 15.54 -7.14 4.90
CA VAL A 106 16.68 -6.53 4.24
C VAL A 106 16.21 -5.34 3.38
N PHE A 107 16.56 -4.13 3.84
CA PHE A 107 16.29 -2.79 3.29
C PHE A 107 14.97 -2.08 3.69
N GLN A 108 14.94 -1.56 4.92
CA GLN A 108 14.24 -0.30 5.20
C GLN A 108 15.21 0.89 5.01
N PRO A 109 15.12 1.62 3.88
CA PRO A 109 15.35 3.08 3.94
C PRO A 109 14.26 3.91 3.28
N HIS A 110 13.22 3.30 2.70
CA HIS A 110 12.31 4.02 1.80
C HIS A 110 11.05 4.59 2.47
N CYS A 111 10.77 4.23 3.72
CA CYS A 111 9.72 4.86 4.54
C CYS A 111 10.35 5.61 5.73
N LEU A 112 11.14 6.65 5.48
CA LEU A 112 11.45 7.60 6.55
C LEU A 112 10.37 8.68 6.60
N LYS A 113 9.62 8.63 7.71
CA LYS A 113 8.76 9.65 8.32
C LYS A 113 7.28 9.59 7.90
N THR A 114 6.52 8.79 8.65
CA THR A 114 5.27 9.26 9.26
C THR A 114 5.58 10.34 10.28
#